data_AF-A0A559PNL2-F1
#
_entry.id   AF-A0A559PNL2-F1
#
_cell.length_a   1.000
_cell.length_b   1.000
_cell.length_c   1.000
_cell.angle_alpha   90.00
_cell.angle_beta   90.00
_cell.angle_gamma   90.00
#
_symmetry.space_group_name_H-M   'P 1'
#
loop_
_entity.id
_entity.type
_entity.pdbx_description
1 polymer ?
#
loop_
_entity_poly.entity_id
_entity_poly.type
_entity_poly.pdbx_seq_one_letter_code
_entity_poly.pdbx_strand_id
1 'polypeptide(L)'
;MGIIQKLNISVSIVDVPFDLSIDKPFDEITEYHHYDTDYTKELGRALLWINNIFKEFSGRFYGKTCPVHLYWHSMDLAVARFSGNEAPPTAADARISDKDVYTYEYISFGFWPGDKNIPEPVSHSYTFPSPDGLEEDAIKHSSAEWIHNNGSPMAILKYKNLLHTGNPKKDLLGFLEATYQTGAKKANWNIEAKNLELYRRDGLRRIERIW
;
A
#
# COMPACT_ATOMS: atom_id res chain seq x y z
N MET A 1 23.48 11.32 -16.88
CA MET A 1 23.34 11.26 -18.36
C MET A 1 24.37 10.39 -19.07
N GLY A 2 25.61 10.24 -18.58
CA GLY A 2 26.71 9.63 -19.35
C GLY A 2 26.54 8.18 -19.85
N ILE A 3 25.77 7.32 -19.17
CA ILE A 3 25.55 5.93 -19.64
C ILE A 3 24.45 5.84 -20.71
N ILE A 4 23.41 6.66 -20.60
CA ILE A 4 22.25 6.70 -21.51
C ILE A 4 22.68 7.26 -22.88
N GLN A 5 23.48 8.33 -22.88
CA GLN A 5 24.07 8.89 -24.10
C GLN A 5 25.02 7.91 -24.80
N LYS A 6 25.82 7.15 -24.05
CA LYS A 6 26.70 6.10 -24.61
C LYS A 6 25.93 4.97 -25.29
N LEU A 7 24.71 4.69 -24.82
CA LEU A 7 23.80 3.71 -25.41
C LEU A 7 22.94 4.31 -26.53
N ASN A 8 23.15 5.59 -26.87
CA ASN A 8 22.40 6.32 -27.89
C ASN A 8 20.87 6.32 -27.62
N ILE A 9 20.49 6.29 -26.34
CA ILE A 9 19.10 6.35 -25.91
C ILE A 9 18.74 7.83 -25.69
N SER A 10 17.76 8.34 -26.43
CA SER A 10 17.23 9.68 -26.21
C SER A 10 16.20 9.63 -25.09
N VAL A 11 16.38 10.44 -24.04
CA VAL A 11 15.46 10.51 -22.89
C VAL A 11 15.08 11.96 -22.66
N SER A 12 13.78 12.22 -22.58
CA SER A 12 13.23 13.49 -22.10
C SER A 12 12.91 13.32 -20.61
N ILE A 13 13.46 14.18 -19.76
CA ILE A 13 13.16 14.20 -18.33
C ILE A 13 12.28 15.41 -18.05
N VAL A 14 11.17 15.19 -17.35
CA VAL A 14 10.35 16.26 -16.79
C VAL A 14 11.01 16.66 -15.47
N ASP A 15 11.48 17.89 -15.39
CA ASP A 15 12.30 18.43 -14.28
C ASP A 15 11.49 19.25 -13.27
N VAL A 16 10.17 19.08 -13.27
CA VAL A 16 9.26 19.66 -12.27
C VAL A 16 8.73 18.59 -11.30
N PRO A 17 8.45 18.93 -10.04
CA PRO A 17 7.88 17.98 -9.08
C PRO A 17 6.54 17.41 -9.53
N PHE A 18 6.39 16.09 -9.37
CA PHE A 18 5.14 15.41 -9.65
C PHE A 18 4.15 15.59 -8.49
N ASP A 19 2.93 16.04 -8.79
CA ASP A 19 1.76 16.07 -7.87
C ASP A 19 1.94 16.92 -6.60
N LEU A 20 2.82 17.93 -6.62
CA LEU A 20 3.06 18.84 -5.48
C LEU A 20 2.55 20.28 -5.69
N SER A 21 1.79 20.55 -6.76
CA SER A 21 1.37 21.91 -7.15
C SER A 21 2.55 22.90 -7.24
N ILE A 22 3.74 22.41 -7.57
CA ILE A 22 4.96 23.21 -7.77
C ILE A 22 5.31 23.11 -9.24
N ASP A 23 5.14 24.22 -9.97
CA ASP A 23 5.45 24.30 -11.40
C ASP A 23 6.89 24.74 -11.68
N LYS A 24 7.70 24.93 -10.62
CA LYS A 24 9.10 25.34 -10.74
C LYS A 24 10.01 24.15 -11.05
N PRO A 25 10.97 24.29 -11.97
CA PRO A 25 12.03 23.29 -12.16
C PRO A 25 12.84 23.03 -10.89
N PHE A 26 13.34 21.81 -10.71
CA PHE A 26 14.07 21.41 -9.50
C PHE A 26 15.27 22.29 -9.16
N ASP A 27 15.97 22.84 -10.16
CA ASP A 27 17.13 23.72 -9.97
C ASP A 27 16.75 25.16 -9.56
N GLU A 28 15.48 25.54 -9.70
CA GLU A 28 14.93 26.82 -9.27
C GLU A 28 14.21 26.75 -7.92
N ILE A 29 13.97 25.55 -7.38
CA ILE A 29 13.31 25.38 -6.07
C ILE A 29 14.31 25.63 -4.95
N THR A 30 14.18 26.77 -4.27
CA THR A 30 15.01 27.14 -3.11
C THR A 30 14.22 27.29 -1.82
N GLU A 31 12.88 27.29 -1.90
CA GLU A 31 12.00 27.49 -0.74
C GLU A 31 12.07 26.30 0.23
N TYR A 32 12.18 25.08 -0.31
CA TYR A 32 12.18 23.83 0.45
C TYR A 32 13.61 23.30 0.65
N HIS A 33 14.33 23.88 1.60
CA HIS A 33 15.76 23.62 1.81
C HIS A 33 16.12 23.32 3.28
N HIS A 34 15.13 23.37 4.17
CA HIS A 34 15.29 23.09 5.59
C HIS A 34 14.43 21.88 6.00
N TYR A 35 14.94 21.09 6.92
CA TYR A 35 14.20 20.02 7.58
C TYR A 35 14.51 20.05 9.08
N ASP A 36 13.55 19.63 9.88
CA ASP A 36 13.79 19.37 11.29
C ASP A 36 14.43 17.99 11.43
N THR A 37 15.61 17.96 12.04
CA THR A 37 16.40 16.73 12.16
C THR A 37 15.74 15.72 13.09
N ASP A 38 15.05 16.17 14.14
CA ASP A 38 14.42 15.28 15.10
C ASP A 38 13.15 14.68 14.52
N TYR A 39 12.31 15.47 13.83
CA TYR A 39 11.17 14.94 13.08
C TYR A 39 11.59 13.96 11.98
N THR A 40 12.69 14.23 11.27
CA THR A 40 13.18 13.33 10.22
C THR A 40 13.65 11.99 10.81
N LYS A 41 14.30 12.00 11.98
CA LYS A 41 14.70 10.77 12.69
C LYS A 41 13.49 9.98 13.17
N GLU A 42 12.47 10.66 13.72
CA GLU A 42 11.25 10.02 14.18
C GLU A 42 10.47 9.39 13.02
N LEU A 43 10.30 10.11 11.91
CA LEU A 43 9.71 9.59 10.68
C LEU A 43 10.49 8.36 10.18
N GLY A 44 11.82 8.44 10.11
CA GLY A 44 12.66 7.31 9.71
C GLY A 44 12.47 6.07 10.57
N ARG A 45 12.36 6.23 11.90
CA ARG A 45 12.07 5.13 12.83
C ARG A 45 10.69 4.53 12.60
N ALA A 46 9.67 5.37 12.40
CA ALA A 46 8.31 4.92 12.11
C ALA A 46 8.28 4.12 10.79
N LEU A 47 8.86 4.66 9.71
CA LEU A 47 8.93 4.00 8.40
C LEU A 47 9.64 2.64 8.50
N LEU A 48 10.78 2.55 9.21
CA LEU A 48 11.50 1.30 9.40
C LEU A 48 10.67 0.26 10.17
N TRP A 49 9.99 0.69 11.23
CA TRP A 49 9.13 -0.19 12.04
C TRP A 49 7.96 -0.73 11.22
N ILE A 50 7.26 0.14 10.47
CA ILE A 50 6.12 -0.23 9.62
C ILE A 50 6.57 -1.13 8.48
N ASN A 51 7.69 -0.82 7.82
CA ASN A 51 8.27 -1.66 6.78
C ASN A 51 8.50 -3.11 7.27
N ASN A 52 8.99 -3.30 8.50
CA ASN A 52 9.18 -4.64 9.05
C ASN A 52 7.85 -5.38 9.26
N ILE A 53 6.80 -4.66 9.70
CA ILE A 53 5.46 -5.23 9.85
C ILE A 53 4.85 -5.58 8.49
N PHE A 54 5.00 -4.71 7.48
CA PHE A 54 4.52 -4.98 6.13
C PHE A 54 5.24 -6.18 5.50
N LYS A 55 6.55 -6.33 5.74
CA LYS A 55 7.30 -7.53 5.32
C LYS A 55 6.79 -8.80 5.98
N GLU A 56 6.55 -8.76 7.29
CA GLU A 56 5.97 -9.91 8.02
C GLU A 56 4.57 -10.25 7.49
N PHE A 57 3.72 -9.24 7.31
CA PHE A 57 2.40 -9.41 6.73
C PHE A 57 2.45 -10.00 5.31
N SER A 58 3.37 -9.54 4.48
CA SER A 58 3.58 -10.05 3.12
C SER A 58 3.99 -11.52 3.12
N GLY A 59 4.83 -11.92 4.07
CA GLY A 59 5.28 -13.31 4.25
C GLY A 59 4.18 -14.31 4.62
N ARG A 60 2.97 -13.85 4.96
CA ARG A 60 1.81 -14.71 5.29
C ARG A 60 0.95 -15.05 4.07
N PHE A 61 1.21 -14.44 2.92
CA PHE A 61 0.43 -14.60 1.71
C PHE A 61 1.09 -15.58 0.73
N TYR A 62 0.32 -16.56 0.26
CA TYR A 62 0.73 -17.50 -0.78
C TYR A 62 0.19 -17.05 -2.14
N GLY A 63 0.83 -16.05 -2.71
CA GLY A 63 0.46 -15.47 -4.00
C GLY A 63 1.43 -14.38 -4.43
N LYS A 64 1.10 -13.68 -5.52
CA LYS A 64 1.92 -12.56 -6.00
C LYS A 64 1.74 -11.36 -5.07
N THR A 65 2.85 -10.82 -4.59
CA THR A 65 2.95 -9.60 -3.79
C THR A 65 4.09 -8.76 -4.33
N CYS A 66 4.04 -7.44 -4.20
CA CYS A 66 5.22 -6.61 -4.40
C CYS A 66 6.09 -6.56 -3.12
N PRO A 67 7.36 -6.15 -3.23
CA PRO A 67 8.12 -5.68 -2.07
C PRO A 67 7.44 -4.48 -1.42
N VAL A 68 7.85 -4.16 -0.18
CA VAL A 68 7.47 -2.88 0.43
C VAL A 68 8.18 -1.76 -0.33
N HIS A 69 7.42 -0.87 -0.95
CA HIS A 69 7.93 0.26 -1.71
C HIS A 69 7.89 1.53 -0.86
N LEU A 70 8.88 2.41 -1.05
CA LEU A 70 8.83 3.80 -0.60
C LEU A 70 8.54 4.67 -1.82
N TYR A 71 7.47 5.45 -1.76
CA TYR A 71 7.13 6.41 -2.81
C TYR A 71 7.61 7.81 -2.40
N TRP A 72 8.52 8.37 -3.19
CA TRP A 72 9.25 9.59 -2.84
C TRP A 72 8.40 10.86 -2.88
N HIS A 73 7.31 10.89 -3.66
CA HIS A 73 6.49 12.08 -3.84
C HIS A 73 5.65 12.42 -2.59
N SER A 74 5.19 11.40 -1.86
CA SER A 74 4.40 11.53 -0.62
C SER A 74 5.09 10.92 0.61
N MET A 75 6.29 10.35 0.44
CA MET A 75 7.05 9.67 1.50
C MET A 75 6.25 8.57 2.21
N ASP A 76 5.43 7.85 1.44
CA ASP A 76 4.58 6.76 1.92
C ASP A 76 5.17 5.38 1.62
N LEU A 77 4.75 4.41 2.41
CA LEU A 77 5.00 3.00 2.16
C LEU A 77 3.77 2.36 1.54
N ALA A 78 3.97 1.48 0.57
CA ALA A 78 2.90 0.58 0.15
C ALA A 78 3.39 -0.84 -0.12
N VAL A 79 2.47 -1.78 0.03
CA VAL A 79 2.58 -3.17 -0.40
C VAL A 79 1.23 -3.64 -0.89
N ALA A 80 1.21 -4.50 -1.91
CA ALA A 80 -0.02 -4.98 -2.52
C ALA A 80 -0.01 -6.49 -2.69
N ARG A 81 -1.18 -7.10 -2.49
CA ARG A 81 -1.47 -8.51 -2.82
C ARG A 81 -2.33 -8.56 -4.07
N PHE A 82 -2.04 -9.48 -4.97
CA PHE A 82 -2.76 -9.61 -6.25
C PHE A 82 -3.60 -10.89 -6.28
N SER A 83 -4.81 -10.80 -6.83
CA SER A 83 -5.67 -11.98 -7.02
C SER A 83 -5.10 -12.93 -8.09
N GLY A 84 -4.58 -12.31 -9.16
CA GLY A 84 -4.17 -12.97 -10.41
C GLY A 84 -5.11 -12.68 -11.59
N ASN A 85 -6.27 -12.07 -11.34
CA ASN A 85 -7.23 -11.69 -12.37
C ASN A 85 -6.94 -10.27 -12.89
N GLU A 86 -7.27 -10.03 -14.16
CA GLU A 86 -7.25 -8.70 -14.76
C GLU A 86 -8.38 -7.84 -14.19
N ALA A 87 -8.11 -6.54 -14.00
CA ALA A 87 -9.14 -5.58 -13.64
C ALA A 87 -9.89 -5.11 -14.89
N PRO A 88 -11.11 -4.54 -14.74
CA PRO A 88 -11.79 -3.86 -15.84
C PRO A 88 -10.91 -2.75 -16.44
N PRO A 89 -11.00 -2.51 -17.77
CA PRO A 89 -10.25 -1.45 -18.41
C PRO A 89 -10.49 -0.09 -17.76
N THR A 90 -9.41 0.63 -17.47
CA THR A 90 -9.49 2.02 -16.99
C THR A 90 -10.13 2.92 -18.04
N ALA A 91 -10.83 3.97 -17.61
CA ALA A 91 -11.48 4.93 -18.51
C ALA A 91 -10.47 5.55 -19.51
N ALA A 92 -10.94 5.86 -20.73
CA ALA A 92 -10.08 6.35 -21.80
C ALA A 92 -9.42 7.71 -21.48
N ASP A 93 -10.05 8.51 -20.63
CA ASP A 93 -9.60 9.81 -20.15
C ASP A 93 -8.84 9.76 -18.81
N ALA A 94 -8.66 8.57 -18.23
CA ALA A 94 -7.87 8.40 -17.02
C ALA A 94 -6.40 8.82 -17.24
N ARG A 95 -5.73 9.24 -16.15
CA ARG A 95 -4.31 9.61 -16.18
C ARG A 95 -3.49 8.42 -16.69
N ILE A 96 -2.38 8.69 -17.37
CA ILE A 96 -1.51 7.62 -17.89
C ILE A 96 -1.00 6.73 -16.73
N SER A 97 -0.65 7.33 -15.60
CA SER A 97 -0.26 6.61 -14.38
C SER A 97 -1.33 5.64 -13.90
N ASP A 98 -2.61 6.04 -13.98
CA ASP A 98 -3.73 5.21 -13.52
C ASP A 98 -3.89 4.00 -14.44
N LYS A 99 -3.75 4.20 -15.76
CA LYS A 99 -3.81 3.12 -16.74
C LYS A 99 -2.70 2.07 -16.56
N ASP A 100 -1.53 2.49 -16.09
CA ASP A 100 -0.42 1.56 -15.82
C ASP A 100 -0.61 0.78 -14.51
N VAL A 101 -1.16 1.42 -13.49
CA VAL A 101 -1.31 0.84 -12.15
C VAL A 101 -2.54 -0.08 -12.06
N TYR A 102 -3.68 0.34 -12.63
CA TYR A 102 -4.98 -0.28 -12.43
C TYR A 102 -5.32 -1.37 -13.47
N THR A 103 -4.37 -2.28 -13.71
CA THR A 103 -4.48 -3.35 -14.74
C THR A 103 -4.88 -4.72 -14.18
N TYR A 104 -4.66 -4.98 -12.90
CA TYR A 104 -5.00 -6.25 -12.22
C TYR A 104 -5.76 -5.97 -10.92
N GLU A 105 -6.53 -6.95 -10.46
CA GLU A 105 -7.14 -6.86 -9.13
C GLU A 105 -6.08 -6.97 -8.04
N TYR A 106 -6.11 -6.02 -7.10
CA TYR A 106 -5.21 -6.03 -5.96
C TYR A 106 -5.84 -5.42 -4.71
N ILE A 107 -5.28 -5.77 -3.55
CA ILE A 107 -5.55 -5.07 -2.30
C ILE A 107 -4.25 -4.40 -1.90
N SER A 108 -4.27 -3.08 -1.78
CA SER A 108 -3.12 -2.28 -1.39
C SER A 108 -3.21 -1.95 0.09
N PHE A 109 -2.06 -1.96 0.74
CA PHE A 109 -1.86 -1.61 2.13
C PHE A 109 -0.74 -0.59 2.17
N GLY A 110 -0.93 0.49 2.91
CA GLY A 110 0.10 1.51 2.97
C GLY A 110 0.11 2.31 4.25
N PHE A 111 1.06 3.22 4.31
CA PHE A 111 1.23 4.18 5.39
C PHE A 111 1.75 5.49 4.81
N TRP A 112 1.12 6.61 5.14
CA TRP A 112 1.65 7.94 4.84
C TRP A 112 1.71 8.80 6.11
N PRO A 113 2.65 9.76 6.19
CA PRO A 113 2.88 10.58 7.39
C PRO A 113 1.80 11.64 7.64
N GLY A 114 1.03 11.99 6.62
CA GLY A 114 -0.09 12.92 6.65
C GLY A 114 -0.11 13.79 5.40
N ASP A 115 -1.24 14.44 5.13
CA ASP A 115 -1.41 15.41 4.05
C ASP A 115 -2.39 16.53 4.47
N LYS A 116 -2.82 17.38 3.52
CA LYS A 116 -3.75 18.48 3.80
C LYS A 116 -5.16 18.01 4.19
N ASN A 117 -5.58 16.84 3.74
CA ASN A 117 -6.90 16.26 4.01
C ASN A 117 -6.88 15.47 5.33
N ILE A 118 -5.81 14.71 5.57
CA ILE A 118 -5.59 13.91 6.78
C ILE A 118 -4.24 14.33 7.39
N PRO A 119 -4.22 15.36 8.25
CA PRO A 119 -3.00 15.94 8.80
C PRO A 119 -2.46 15.12 9.99
N GLU A 120 -2.51 13.79 9.89
CA GLU A 120 -1.93 12.87 10.87
C GLU A 120 -1.47 11.58 10.17
N PRO A 121 -0.46 10.85 10.70
CA PRO A 121 0.00 9.63 10.08
C PRO A 121 -1.04 8.52 10.16
N VAL A 122 -1.28 7.82 9.05
CA VAL A 122 -2.27 6.76 8.96
C VAL A 122 -1.73 5.54 8.23
N SER A 123 -2.04 4.36 8.75
CA SER A 123 -2.02 3.14 7.94
C SER A 123 -3.34 3.03 7.21
N HIS A 124 -3.33 2.53 5.99
CA HIS A 124 -4.53 2.44 5.17
C HIS A 124 -4.58 1.15 4.35
N SER A 125 -5.78 0.81 3.87
CA SER A 125 -5.99 -0.32 2.97
C SER A 125 -7.18 -0.03 2.04
N TYR A 126 -7.05 -0.39 0.77
CA TYR A 126 -8.14 -0.31 -0.20
C TYR A 126 -8.09 -1.51 -1.14
N THR A 127 -9.26 -1.90 -1.65
CA THR A 127 -9.43 -3.00 -2.62
C THR A 127 -9.69 -2.40 -3.99
N PHE A 128 -8.98 -2.89 -5.00
CA PHE A 128 -9.15 -2.50 -6.39
C PHE A 128 -9.44 -3.72 -7.28
N PRO A 129 -10.49 -3.67 -8.13
CA PRO A 129 -11.58 -2.69 -8.11
C PRO A 129 -12.31 -2.68 -6.78
N SER A 130 -12.92 -1.54 -6.42
CA SER A 130 -13.67 -1.44 -5.17
C SER A 130 -14.94 -2.31 -5.24
N PRO A 131 -15.12 -3.31 -4.35
CA PRO A 131 -16.34 -4.11 -4.31
C PRO A 131 -17.51 -3.32 -3.75
N ASP A 132 -18.72 -3.58 -4.25
CA ASP A 132 -19.94 -2.95 -3.75
C ASP A 132 -20.17 -3.26 -2.24
N GLY A 133 -20.50 -2.21 -1.48
CA GLY A 133 -20.78 -2.31 -0.05
C GLY A 133 -19.59 -2.82 0.77
N LEU A 134 -18.36 -2.47 0.37
CA LEU A 134 -17.15 -2.83 1.12
C LEU A 134 -17.15 -2.18 2.51
N GLU A 135 -17.58 -0.92 2.58
CA GLU A 135 -17.67 -0.10 3.79
C GLU A 135 -18.80 -0.50 4.75
N GLU A 136 -19.77 -1.30 4.28
CA GLU A 136 -20.85 -1.83 5.11
C GLU A 136 -20.36 -2.92 6.06
N ASP A 137 -19.27 -3.61 5.70
CA ASP A 137 -18.63 -4.59 6.56
C ASP A 137 -17.76 -3.88 7.60
N ALA A 138 -18.07 -4.08 8.89
CA ALA A 138 -17.24 -3.56 9.97
C ALA A 138 -15.81 -4.12 9.88
N ILE A 139 -14.82 -3.23 9.94
CA ILE A 139 -13.42 -3.64 10.09
C ILE A 139 -13.30 -4.29 11.47
N LYS A 140 -12.81 -5.54 11.52
CA LYS A 140 -12.58 -6.27 12.79
C LYS A 140 -11.36 -5.74 13.54
N HIS A 141 -11.33 -4.42 13.77
CA HIS A 141 -10.33 -3.68 14.51
C HIS A 141 -11.00 -2.41 15.06
N SER A 142 -11.15 -2.30 16.38
CA SER A 142 -12.02 -1.29 17.04
C SER A 142 -11.63 0.16 16.79
N SER A 143 -10.38 0.43 16.41
CA SER A 143 -9.87 1.80 16.15
C SER A 143 -9.69 2.12 14.66
N ALA A 144 -10.17 1.25 13.77
CA ALA A 144 -10.14 1.46 12.33
C ALA A 144 -11.50 1.94 11.82
N GLU A 145 -11.49 2.75 10.77
CA GLU A 145 -12.70 3.32 10.17
C GLU A 145 -12.61 3.31 8.64
N TRP A 146 -13.76 3.30 7.99
CA TRP A 146 -13.85 3.53 6.54
C TRP A 146 -13.97 5.03 6.28
N ILE A 147 -13.17 5.52 5.35
CA ILE A 147 -13.32 6.85 4.76
C ILE A 147 -13.58 6.72 3.27
N HIS A 148 -14.12 7.78 2.68
CA HIS A 148 -14.22 7.88 1.23
C HIS A 148 -13.04 8.70 0.70
N ASN A 149 -12.27 8.14 -0.22
CA ASN A 149 -11.12 8.81 -0.83
C ASN A 149 -11.08 8.53 -2.33
N ASN A 150 -11.03 9.58 -3.15
CA ASN A 150 -11.01 9.49 -4.61
C ASN A 150 -12.10 8.57 -5.20
N GLY A 151 -13.32 8.63 -4.68
CA GLY A 151 -14.43 7.83 -5.22
C GLY A 151 -14.50 6.40 -4.69
N SER A 152 -13.60 5.97 -3.81
CA SER A 152 -13.56 4.59 -3.29
C SER A 152 -13.45 4.54 -1.76
N PRO A 153 -14.06 3.54 -1.10
CA PRO A 153 -13.83 3.24 0.30
C PRO A 153 -12.36 2.87 0.57
N MET A 154 -11.81 3.49 1.61
CA MET A 154 -10.49 3.17 2.14
C MET A 154 -10.57 3.01 3.65
N ALA A 155 -10.07 1.88 4.14
CA ALA A 155 -9.92 1.65 5.56
C ALA A 155 -8.70 2.42 6.06
N ILE A 156 -8.82 3.12 7.18
CA ILE A 156 -7.71 3.82 7.83
C ILE A 156 -7.56 3.40 9.29
N LEU A 157 -6.33 3.41 9.77
CA LEU A 157 -5.94 3.27 11.16
C LEU A 157 -4.93 4.36 11.50
N LYS A 158 -5.34 5.29 12.37
CA LYS A 158 -4.50 6.40 12.81
C LYS A 158 -3.32 5.90 13.63
N TYR A 159 -2.12 6.36 13.30
CA TYR A 159 -0.89 5.95 13.98
C TYR A 159 -0.93 6.25 15.48
N LYS A 160 -1.52 7.36 15.90
CA LYS A 160 -1.70 7.71 17.32
C LYS A 160 -2.48 6.63 18.10
N ASN A 161 -3.42 5.94 17.45
CA ASN A 161 -4.20 4.89 18.11
C ASN A 161 -3.29 3.72 18.47
N LEU A 162 -2.27 3.42 17.67
CA LEU A 162 -1.29 2.37 17.95
C LEU A 162 -0.42 2.68 19.17
N LEU A 163 -0.13 3.97 19.44
CA LEU A 163 0.72 4.40 20.55
C LEU A 163 0.15 4.07 21.93
N HIS A 164 -1.17 3.91 22.02
CA HIS A 164 -1.87 3.66 23.28
C HIS A 164 -2.21 2.18 23.51
N THR A 165 -1.75 1.30 22.62
CA THR A 165 -2.05 -0.14 22.68
C THR A 165 -0.98 -0.90 23.45
N GLY A 166 -1.38 -2.01 24.08
CA GLY A 166 -0.43 -2.91 24.74
C GLY A 166 0.44 -3.71 23.77
N ASN A 167 0.06 -3.78 22.48
CA ASN A 167 0.84 -4.46 21.45
C ASN A 167 0.62 -3.83 20.05
N PRO A 168 1.30 -2.71 19.74
CA PRO A 168 1.11 -1.96 18.51
C PRO A 168 1.34 -2.79 17.24
N LYS A 169 2.29 -3.73 17.31
CA LYS A 169 2.60 -4.63 16.20
C LYS A 169 1.42 -5.58 15.91
N LYS A 170 0.86 -6.20 16.94
CA LYS A 170 -0.29 -7.10 16.80
C LYS A 170 -1.50 -6.36 16.25
N ASP A 171 -1.72 -5.14 16.70
CA ASP A 171 -2.87 -4.34 16.30
C ASP A 171 -2.75 -3.89 14.83
N LEU A 172 -1.57 -3.40 14.40
CA LEU A 172 -1.34 -3.09 12.99
C LEU A 172 -1.47 -4.33 12.10
N LEU A 173 -0.91 -5.48 12.50
CA LEU A 173 -1.10 -6.74 11.77
C LEU A 173 -2.57 -7.16 11.72
N GLY A 174 -3.31 -6.93 12.80
CA GLY A 174 -4.75 -7.20 12.88
C GLY A 174 -5.56 -6.34 11.92
N PHE A 175 -5.23 -5.04 11.81
CA PHE A 175 -5.83 -4.15 10.81
C PHE A 175 -5.54 -4.58 9.37
N LEU A 176 -4.28 -4.90 9.05
CA LEU A 176 -3.88 -5.37 7.73
C LEU A 176 -4.61 -6.67 7.34
N GLU A 177 -4.69 -7.62 8.28
CA GLU A 177 -5.39 -8.88 8.04
C GLU A 177 -6.90 -8.70 7.95
N ALA A 178 -7.51 -7.89 8.83
CA ALA A 178 -8.95 -7.63 8.80
C ALA A 178 -9.38 -6.99 7.47
N THR A 179 -8.65 -5.99 7.00
CA THR A 179 -8.95 -5.31 5.74
C THR A 179 -8.69 -6.21 4.53
N TYR A 180 -7.64 -7.03 4.55
CA TYR A 180 -7.43 -8.09 3.54
C TYR A 180 -8.61 -9.06 3.48
N GLN A 181 -9.04 -9.61 4.63
CA GLN A 181 -10.12 -10.59 4.69
C GLN A 181 -11.45 -9.99 4.20
N THR A 182 -11.78 -8.77 4.62
CA THR A 182 -13.00 -8.08 4.16
C THR A 182 -12.95 -7.82 2.66
N GLY A 183 -11.87 -7.20 2.15
CA GLY A 183 -11.70 -6.90 0.74
C GLY A 183 -11.70 -8.14 -0.15
N ALA A 184 -10.88 -9.14 0.20
CA ALA A 184 -10.76 -10.39 -0.56
C ALA A 184 -12.06 -11.19 -0.58
N LYS A 185 -12.82 -11.20 0.54
CA LYS A 185 -14.12 -11.88 0.60
C LYS A 185 -15.14 -11.19 -0.30
N LYS A 186 -15.25 -9.86 -0.21
CA LYS A 186 -16.19 -9.07 -1.05
C LYS A 186 -15.82 -9.13 -2.53
N ALA A 187 -14.53 -9.18 -2.85
CA ALA A 187 -14.01 -9.38 -4.20
C ALA A 187 -14.04 -10.86 -4.67
N ASN A 188 -14.59 -11.78 -3.86
CA ASN A 188 -14.70 -13.21 -4.18
C ASN A 188 -13.36 -13.91 -4.49
N TRP A 189 -12.28 -13.52 -3.81
CA TRP A 189 -10.99 -14.18 -3.92
C TRP A 189 -11.00 -15.52 -3.16
N ASN A 190 -10.25 -16.51 -3.66
CA ASN A 190 -10.02 -17.76 -2.94
C ASN A 190 -8.98 -17.56 -1.82
N ILE A 191 -9.43 -17.13 -0.64
CA ILE A 191 -8.57 -16.81 0.50
C ILE A 191 -7.82 -18.04 1.03
N GLU A 192 -8.47 -19.20 1.09
CA GLU A 192 -7.85 -20.44 1.62
C GLU A 192 -6.64 -20.85 0.78
N ALA A 193 -6.77 -20.83 -0.55
CA ALA A 193 -5.67 -21.17 -1.46
C ALA A 193 -4.49 -20.18 -1.38
N LYS A 194 -4.72 -18.98 -0.84
CA LYS A 194 -3.71 -17.92 -0.71
C LYS A 194 -3.14 -17.79 0.70
N ASN A 195 -3.51 -18.68 1.63
CA ASN A 195 -2.99 -18.69 3.00
C ASN A 195 -1.79 -19.64 3.11
N LEU A 196 -0.61 -19.09 3.45
CA LEU A 196 0.63 -19.87 3.52
C LEU A 196 0.61 -20.94 4.63
N GLU A 197 -0.02 -20.66 5.77
CA GLU A 197 -0.07 -21.62 6.89
C GLU A 197 -0.96 -22.81 6.55
N LEU A 198 -2.09 -22.57 5.88
CA LEU A 198 -2.96 -23.64 5.39
C LEU A 198 -2.26 -24.44 4.28
N TYR A 199 -1.59 -23.76 3.35
CA TYR A 199 -0.81 -24.43 2.31
C TYR A 199 0.28 -25.36 2.89
N ARG A 200 1.00 -24.94 3.94
CA ARG A 200 2.01 -25.80 4.60
C ARG A 200 1.38 -27.01 5.28
N ARG A 201 0.20 -26.85 5.90
CA ARG A 201 -0.54 -27.96 6.54
C ARG A 201 -1.09 -28.96 5.52
N ASP A 202 -1.57 -28.50 4.38
CA ASP A 202 -2.14 -29.35 3.33
C ASP A 202 -1.10 -29.92 2.35
N GLY A 203 -0.02 -29.19 2.11
CA GLY A 203 1.13 -29.64 1.31
C GLY A 203 1.84 -30.84 1.93
N LEU A 204 1.94 -30.89 3.27
CA LEU A 204 2.43 -32.07 3.98
C LEU A 204 1.49 -33.28 3.78
N ARG A 205 0.17 -33.08 3.83
CA ARG A 205 -0.83 -34.14 3.56
C ARG A 205 -0.84 -34.64 2.10
N ARG A 206 -0.37 -33.82 1.15
CA ARG A 206 -0.23 -34.22 -0.27
C ARG A 206 1.02 -35.06 -0.53
N ILE A 207 2.11 -34.82 0.21
CA ILE A 207 3.35 -35.61 0.11
C ILE A 207 3.14 -37.02 0.69
N GLU A 208 2.32 -37.16 1.73
CA GLU A 208 1.97 -38.46 2.33
C GLU A 208 1.01 -39.33 1.49
N ARG A 209 0.50 -38.83 0.35
CA ARG A 209 -0.30 -39.62 -0.62
C ARG A 209 0.47 -40.06 -1.86
N ILE A 210 1.77 -39.75 -1.93
CA ILE A 210 2.66 -40.11 -3.05
C ILE A 210 3.61 -41.25 -2.64
N TRP A 211 3.41 -41.87 -1.47
CA TRP A 211 4.09 -43.09 -1.05
C TRP A 211 3.07 -44.13 -0.59
#